data_AF-A0A429GV78-F1
#
_entry.id   AF-A0A429GV78-F1
#
_cell.length_a   1.000
_cell.length_b   1.000
_cell.length_c   1.000
_cell.angle_alpha   90.00
_cell.angle_beta   90.00
_cell.angle_gamma   90.00
#
_symmetry.space_group_name_H-M   'P 1'
#
loop_
_entity.id
_entity.type
_entity.pdbx_description
1 polymer ?
#
loop_
_entity_poly.entity_id
_entity_poly.type
_entity_poly.pdbx_seq_one_letter_code
_entity_poly.pdbx_strand_id
1 'polypeptide(L)'
;MVRAFEFHVIGEIHNADRALMDDMGFLQEAIVSSVVRAGLTIFDVYVHRQVDGLLGIGVIGESHVAVRTWISKGLVTVEVSSCKDPESTWEVYFNLVRFFKGKTGYSLEIRTGMGLLGAIFEEVGVRPTGAISYLAKSS
;
A
#
# COMPACT_ATOMS: atom_id res chain seq x y z
N MET A 1 -22.30 5.36 8.50
CA MET A 1 -20.85 5.05 8.39
C MET A 1 -20.40 5.48 7.01
N VAL A 2 -19.35 6.31 6.91
CA VAL A 2 -18.83 6.79 5.63
C VAL A 2 -18.31 5.58 4.84
N ARG A 3 -18.84 5.36 3.64
CA ARG A 3 -18.43 4.26 2.75
C ARG A 3 -17.24 4.75 1.92
N ALA A 4 -16.04 4.26 2.22
CA ALA A 4 -14.85 4.46 1.38
C ALA A 4 -14.89 3.49 0.20
N PHE A 5 -14.42 3.92 -0.97
CA PHE A 5 -14.27 3.04 -2.14
C PHE A 5 -12.93 2.32 -2.12
N GLU A 6 -11.91 2.88 -1.46
CA GLU A 6 -10.57 2.29 -1.45
C GLU A 6 -9.87 2.57 -0.13
N PHE A 7 -9.12 1.57 0.34
CA PHE A 7 -8.39 1.55 1.59
C PHE A 7 -6.91 1.43 1.29
N HIS A 8 -6.13 2.37 1.80
CA HIS A 8 -4.69 2.47 1.58
C HIS A 8 -3.98 2.27 2.91
N VAL A 9 -3.02 1.36 2.96
CA VAL A 9 -2.08 1.21 4.08
C VAL A 9 -0.71 1.61 3.57
N ILE A 10 -0.13 2.64 4.18
CA ILE A 10 1.23 3.10 3.91
C ILE A 10 2.03 2.85 5.18
N GLY A 11 3.14 2.14 5.07
CA GLY A 11 3.92 1.80 6.23
C GLY A 11 5.37 1.46 5.96
N GLU A 12 6.08 1.30 7.07
CA GLU A 12 7.50 1.05 7.15
C GLU A 12 7.77 -0.18 8.00
N ILE A 13 8.64 -1.06 7.52
CA ILE A 13 9.12 -2.25 8.21
C ILE A 13 10.59 -2.03 8.54
N HIS A 14 10.89 -1.85 9.82
CA HIS A 14 12.22 -1.59 10.33
C HIS A 14 12.85 -2.88 10.84
N ASN A 15 14.19 -2.93 10.78
CA ASN A 15 14.99 -4.10 11.17
C ASN A 15 14.62 -5.36 10.39
N ALA A 16 14.32 -5.20 9.10
CA ALA A 16 14.07 -6.30 8.19
C ALA A 16 15.35 -7.13 7.95
N ASP A 17 15.16 -8.41 7.65
CA ASP A 17 16.25 -9.34 7.34
C ASP A 17 16.91 -8.94 6.01
N ARG A 18 18.14 -8.42 6.08
CA ARG A 18 18.86 -7.87 4.93
C ARG A 18 19.12 -8.89 3.83
N ALA A 19 19.20 -10.18 4.17
CA ALA A 19 19.37 -11.23 3.17
C ALA A 19 18.16 -11.34 2.22
N LEU A 20 16.97 -11.02 2.72
CA LEU A 20 15.72 -11.06 1.96
C LEU A 20 15.48 -9.79 1.13
N MET A 21 16.21 -8.71 1.44
CA MET A 21 15.97 -7.39 0.86
C MET A 21 16.56 -7.20 -0.55
N ASP A 22 17.41 -8.12 -1.02
CA ASP A 22 18.05 -8.07 -2.35
C ASP A 22 17.70 -9.26 -3.27
N ASP A 23 16.79 -10.12 -2.81
CA ASP A 23 16.32 -11.28 -3.55
C ASP A 23 15.03 -10.94 -4.32
N MET A 24 15.15 -10.86 -5.65
CA MET A 24 14.03 -10.51 -6.53
C MET A 24 12.96 -11.60 -6.57
N GLY A 25 13.36 -12.87 -6.53
CA GLY A 25 12.42 -14.00 -6.54
C GLY A 25 11.62 -14.03 -5.25
N PHE A 26 12.31 -13.86 -4.11
CA PHE A 26 11.67 -13.71 -2.81
C PHE A 26 10.69 -12.54 -2.79
N LEU A 27 11.09 -11.34 -3.23
CA LEU A 27 10.20 -10.17 -3.20
C LEU A 27 8.94 -10.40 -4.07
N GLN A 28 9.10 -10.99 -5.25
CA GLN A 28 7.97 -11.34 -6.10
C GLN A 28 7.03 -12.33 -5.40
N GLU A 29 7.54 -13.42 -4.85
CA GLU A 29 6.75 -14.42 -4.13
C GLU A 29 6.10 -13.85 -2.86
N ALA A 30 6.78 -12.95 -2.15
CA ALA A 30 6.26 -12.28 -0.97
C ALA A 30 5.06 -11.39 -1.31
N ILE A 31 5.12 -10.63 -2.41
CA ILE A 31 3.99 -9.82 -2.89
C ILE A 31 2.82 -10.72 -3.28
N VAL A 32 3.06 -11.73 -4.15
CA VAL A 32 2.02 -12.67 -4.60
C VAL A 32 1.36 -13.35 -3.40
N SER A 33 2.16 -13.90 -2.49
CA SER A 33 1.67 -14.63 -1.33
C SER A 33 0.87 -13.72 -0.39
N SER A 34 1.30 -12.48 -0.17
CA SER A 34 0.60 -11.53 0.71
C SER A 34 -0.78 -11.18 0.16
N VAL A 35 -0.86 -10.91 -1.15
CA VAL A 35 -2.13 -10.58 -1.83
C VAL A 35 -3.08 -11.78 -1.84
N VAL A 36 -2.60 -12.97 -2.21
CA VAL A 36 -3.44 -14.18 -2.27
C VAL A 36 -3.94 -14.58 -0.88
N ARG A 37 -3.10 -14.50 0.16
CA ARG A 37 -3.49 -14.81 1.55
C ARG A 37 -4.54 -13.86 2.10
N ALA A 38 -4.51 -12.59 1.69
CA ALA A 38 -5.55 -11.61 2.00
C ALA A 38 -6.87 -11.82 1.22
N GLY A 39 -6.94 -12.85 0.37
CA GLY A 39 -8.10 -13.12 -0.47
C GLY A 39 -8.34 -12.02 -1.51
N LEU A 40 -7.26 -11.44 -2.03
CA LEU A 40 -7.26 -10.48 -3.13
C LEU A 40 -6.76 -11.15 -4.42
N THR A 41 -7.09 -10.56 -5.56
CA THR A 41 -6.65 -11.06 -6.87
C THR A 41 -5.36 -10.36 -7.29
N ILE A 42 -4.32 -11.12 -7.64
CA ILE A 42 -3.08 -10.60 -8.25
C ILE A 42 -3.14 -10.83 -9.77
N PHE A 43 -2.78 -9.82 -10.55
CA PHE A 43 -2.66 -9.95 -12.00
C PHE A 43 -1.22 -10.11 -12.44
N ASP A 44 -0.33 -9.26 -11.94
CA ASP A 44 1.08 -9.27 -12.33
C ASP A 44 1.96 -8.67 -11.24
N VAL A 45 3.25 -9.01 -11.24
CA VAL A 45 4.25 -8.45 -10.33
C VAL A 45 5.51 -8.10 -11.11
N TYR A 46 5.93 -6.85 -11.00
CA TYR A 46 7.17 -6.34 -11.58
C TYR A 46 8.17 -6.07 -10.47
N VAL A 47 9.37 -6.64 -10.57
CA VAL A 47 10.47 -6.35 -9.65
C VAL A 47 11.64 -5.75 -10.42
N HIS A 48 12.15 -4.64 -9.93
CA HIS A 48 13.30 -3.95 -10.47
C HIS A 48 14.37 -3.74 -9.41
N ARG A 49 15.62 -4.06 -9.76
CA ARG A 49 16.78 -3.85 -8.89
C ARG A 49 17.14 -2.37 -8.84
N GLN A 50 17.37 -1.84 -7.64
CA GLN A 50 17.77 -0.47 -7.37
C GLN A 50 19.22 -0.43 -6.85
N VAL A 51 19.80 0.76 -6.72
CA VAL A 51 21.16 0.93 -6.17
C VAL A 51 21.26 0.40 -4.73
N ASP A 52 20.18 0.57 -3.95
CA ASP A 52 20.10 0.12 -2.55
C ASP A 52 18.84 -0.72 -2.35
N GLY A 53 18.83 -1.95 -2.87
CA GLY A 53 17.72 -2.89 -2.74
C GLY A 53 16.88 -3.03 -3.99
N LEU A 54 15.58 -3.19 -3.82
CA LEU A 54 14.62 -3.57 -4.86
C LEU A 54 13.38 -2.68 -4.79
N LEU A 55 12.72 -2.51 -5.93
CA LEU A 55 11.36 -1.98 -6.07
C LEU A 55 10.48 -3.08 -6.67
N GLY A 56 9.44 -3.49 -5.95
CA GLY A 56 8.44 -4.44 -6.40
C GLY A 56 7.06 -3.78 -6.50
N ILE A 57 6.36 -3.94 -7.61
CA ILE A 57 5.00 -3.45 -7.83
C ILE A 57 4.12 -4.64 -8.22
N GLY A 58 3.10 -4.93 -7.41
CA GLY A 58 2.03 -5.87 -7.71
C GLY A 58 0.79 -5.14 -8.22
N VAL A 59 0.30 -5.51 -9.40
CA VAL A 59 -0.99 -5.06 -9.91
C VAL A 59 -2.04 -6.02 -9.39
N ILE A 60 -2.93 -5.54 -8.52
CA ILE A 60 -4.03 -6.34 -7.99
C ILE A 60 -5.33 -5.96 -8.69
N GLY A 61 -6.37 -6.80 -8.56
CA GLY A 61 -7.62 -6.68 -9.33
C GLY A 61 -8.27 -5.29 -9.32
N GLU A 62 -8.03 -4.52 -8.27
CA GLU A 62 -8.72 -3.26 -7.99
C GLU A 62 -7.78 -2.05 -7.86
N SER A 63 -6.48 -2.28 -7.57
CA SER A 63 -5.48 -1.21 -7.35
C SER A 63 -4.04 -1.77 -7.36
N HIS A 64 -3.24 -1.61 -6.29
CA HIS A 64 -1.84 -2.00 -6.31
C HIS A 64 -1.20 -2.33 -4.94
N VAL A 65 -0.04 -2.98 -4.99
CA VAL A 65 0.91 -3.13 -3.90
C VAL A 65 2.28 -2.63 -4.36
N ALA A 66 2.90 -1.72 -3.62
CA ALA A 66 4.26 -1.26 -3.87
C ALA A 66 5.14 -1.57 -2.66
N VAL A 67 6.30 -2.18 -2.91
CA VAL A 67 7.29 -2.53 -1.89
C VAL A 67 8.64 -2.02 -2.34
N ARG A 68 9.33 -1.27 -1.49
CA ARG A 68 10.70 -0.86 -1.74
C ARG A 68 11.59 -1.21 -0.56
N THR A 69 12.68 -1.91 -0.84
CA THR A 69 13.70 -2.22 0.17
C THR A 69 14.82 -1.18 0.13
N TRP A 70 15.42 -0.94 1.29
CA TRP A 70 16.59 -0.08 1.49
C TRP A 70 17.61 -0.84 2.34
N ILE A 71 18.43 -1.67 1.70
CA ILE A 71 19.31 -2.64 2.37
C ILE A 71 20.21 -1.92 3.38
N SER A 72 20.82 -0.81 3.00
CA SER A 72 21.72 -0.02 3.85
C SER A 72 21.08 0.38 5.19
N LYS A 73 19.78 0.66 5.17
CA LYS A 73 18.97 1.10 6.32
C LYS A 73 18.29 -0.06 7.06
N GLY A 74 18.21 -1.26 6.48
CA GLY A 74 17.40 -2.35 7.03
C GLY A 74 15.91 -1.99 7.10
N LEU A 75 15.45 -1.20 6.12
CA LEU A 75 14.11 -0.62 6.04
C LEU A 75 13.40 -1.11 4.77
N VAL A 76 12.12 -1.43 4.89
CA VAL A 76 11.23 -1.67 3.75
C VAL A 76 10.06 -0.69 3.85
N THR A 77 9.78 0.05 2.78
CA THR A 77 8.58 0.88 2.67
C THR A 77 7.53 0.13 1.85
N VAL A 78 6.29 0.12 2.33
CA VAL A 78 5.19 -0.63 1.74
C VAL A 78 3.98 0.30 1.57
N GLU A 79 3.35 0.21 0.42
CA GLU A 79 2.06 0.81 0.11
C GLU A 79 1.14 -0.28 -0.43
N VAL A 80 -0.02 -0.46 0.20
CA VAL A 80 -1.05 -1.40 -0.23
C VAL A 80 -2.32 -0.61 -0.40
N SER A 81 -3.00 -0.77 -1.53
CA SER A 81 -4.32 -0.22 -1.75
C SER A 81 -5.26 -1.29 -2.28
N SER A 82 -6.50 -1.30 -1.80
CA SER A 82 -7.53 -2.26 -2.21
C SER A 82 -8.93 -1.67 -2.04
N CYS A 83 -9.87 -2.11 -2.89
CA CYS A 83 -11.26 -1.66 -2.86
C CYS A 83 -12.17 -2.60 -2.07
N LYS A 84 -11.66 -3.76 -1.64
CA LYS A 84 -12.42 -4.79 -0.93
C LYS A 84 -12.83 -4.36 0.49
N ASP A 85 -11.88 -4.30 1.41
CA ASP A 85 -12.09 -3.93 2.81
C ASP A 85 -10.75 -3.59 3.51
N PRO A 86 -10.76 -2.84 4.63
CA PRO A 86 -9.53 -2.49 5.35
C PRO A 86 -8.78 -3.72 5.88
N GLU A 87 -9.49 -4.77 6.30
CA GLU A 87 -8.90 -5.97 6.91
C GLU A 87 -7.98 -6.68 5.93
N SER A 88 -8.43 -6.87 4.69
CA SER A 88 -7.67 -7.46 3.60
C SER A 88 -6.46 -6.57 3.23
N THR A 89 -6.61 -5.24 3.22
CA THR A 89 -5.48 -4.32 2.96
C THR A 89 -4.40 -4.43 4.03
N TRP A 90 -4.79 -4.44 5.32
CA TRP A 90 -3.87 -4.63 6.43
C TRP A 90 -3.22 -6.01 6.42
N GLU A 91 -3.96 -7.05 6.04
CA GLU A 91 -3.44 -8.41 5.98
C GLU A 91 -2.31 -8.54 4.95
N VAL A 92 -2.38 -7.85 3.80
CA VAL A 92 -1.24 -7.78 2.86
C VAL A 92 -0.02 -7.15 3.54
N TYR A 93 -0.19 -6.01 4.19
CA TYR A 93 0.90 -5.33 4.89
C TYR A 93 1.52 -6.21 5.98
N PHE A 94 0.71 -6.86 6.81
CA PHE A 94 1.20 -7.73 7.90
C PHE A 94 1.86 -9.00 7.38
N ASN A 95 1.41 -9.57 6.26
CA ASN A 95 2.12 -10.67 5.62
C ASN A 95 3.52 -10.25 5.17
N LEU A 96 3.67 -9.05 4.58
CA LEU A 96 4.98 -8.50 4.23
C LEU A 96 5.86 -8.26 5.47
N VAL A 97 5.31 -7.73 6.57
CA VAL A 97 6.04 -7.61 7.86
C VAL A 97 6.60 -8.96 8.31
N ARG A 98 5.79 -10.03 8.25
CA ARG A 98 6.20 -11.38 8.63
C ARG A 98 7.27 -11.94 7.68
N PHE A 99 7.09 -11.81 6.38
CA PHE A 99 8.04 -12.31 5.38
C PHE A 99 9.40 -11.62 5.49
N PHE A 100 9.43 -10.30 5.67
CA PHE A 100 10.67 -9.55 5.88
C PHE A 100 11.25 -9.69 7.30
N LYS A 101 10.58 -10.43 8.20
CA LYS A 101 10.95 -10.59 9.61
C LYS A 101 11.15 -9.25 10.33
N GLY A 102 10.32 -8.26 9.98
CA GLY A 102 10.36 -6.94 10.60
C GLY A 102 10.10 -6.99 12.09
N LYS A 103 10.74 -6.10 12.85
CA LYS A 103 10.60 -6.04 14.32
C LYS A 103 9.78 -4.86 14.80
N THR A 104 9.93 -3.73 14.12
CA THR A 104 9.27 -2.47 14.44
C THR A 104 8.80 -1.82 13.15
N GLY A 105 7.90 -0.86 13.24
CA GLY A 105 7.38 -0.17 12.06
C GLY A 105 6.42 0.94 12.42
N TYR A 106 6.15 1.78 11.44
CA TYR A 106 5.12 2.81 11.49
C TYR A 106 4.19 2.62 10.31
N SER A 107 2.90 2.79 10.51
CA SER A 107 1.93 2.61 9.45
C SER A 107 0.74 3.52 9.70
N LEU A 108 0.14 3.99 8.62
CA LEU A 108 -1.11 4.74 8.64
C LEU A 108 -2.07 4.16 7.60
N GLU A 109 -3.35 4.35 7.85
CA GLU A 109 -4.42 4.01 6.91
C GLU A 109 -5.03 5.30 6.36
N ILE A 110 -5.19 5.38 5.03
CA ILE A 110 -5.95 6.42 4.35
C ILE A 110 -7.16 5.76 3.70
N ARG A 111 -8.31 6.40 3.82
CA ARG A 111 -9.55 5.97 3.14
C ARG A 111 -9.87 6.98 2.05
N THR A 112 -9.92 6.52 0.81
CA THR A 112 -10.25 7.35 -0.35
C THR A 112 -11.58 6.89 -0.95
N GLY A 113 -12.12 7.71 -1.86
CA GLY A 113 -13.44 7.46 -2.41
C GLY A 113 -14.54 7.36 -1.35
N MET A 114 -14.38 8.08 -0.23
CA MET A 114 -15.47 8.27 0.71
C MET A 114 -16.64 8.88 -0.07
N GLY A 115 -17.72 8.10 -0.25
CA GLY A 115 -18.85 8.44 -1.12
C GLY A 115 -19.19 9.91 -0.97
N LEU A 116 -19.15 10.63 -2.10
CA LEU A 116 -19.26 12.07 -2.23
C LEU A 116 -19.48 12.79 -0.88
N LEU A 117 -18.43 13.42 -0.40
CA LEU A 117 -18.55 14.57 0.46
C LEU A 117 -19.59 15.61 -0.08
N GLY A 118 -20.03 15.51 -1.35
CA GLY A 118 -21.19 16.24 -1.88
C GLY A 118 -22.58 15.85 -1.35
N ALA A 119 -22.78 14.74 -0.61
CA ALA A 119 -24.03 14.52 0.14
C ALA A 119 -24.01 15.16 1.54
N ILE A 120 -22.82 15.55 2.04
CA ILE A 120 -22.64 16.15 3.38
C ILE A 120 -22.25 17.63 3.28
N PHE A 121 -21.63 18.07 2.18
CA PHE A 121 -21.20 19.46 1.99
C PHE A 121 -22.25 20.40 1.42
N GLU A 122 -23.30 19.89 0.78
CA GLU A 122 -24.49 20.73 0.57
C GLU A 122 -25.17 21.09 1.90
N GLU A 123 -24.99 20.28 2.96
CA GLU A 123 -25.61 20.55 4.26
C GLU A 123 -24.73 21.28 5.29
N VAL A 124 -23.38 21.16 5.28
CA VAL A 124 -22.58 21.57 6.46
C VAL A 124 -21.41 22.54 6.20
N GLY A 125 -21.08 22.92 4.96
CA GLY A 125 -20.18 24.07 4.72
C GLY A 125 -18.75 24.01 5.32
N VAL A 126 -18.22 22.83 5.63
CA VAL A 126 -16.83 22.67 6.13
C VAL A 126 -15.96 22.08 5.02
N ARG A 127 -14.72 22.56 4.82
CA ARG A 127 -13.76 21.92 3.88
C ARG A 127 -12.77 21.03 4.65
N PRO A 128 -12.38 19.85 4.14
CA PRO A 128 -11.37 19.03 4.80
C PRO A 128 -9.99 19.69 4.71
N THR A 129 -9.29 19.73 5.84
CA THR A 129 -7.89 20.13 5.93
C THR A 129 -7.03 19.14 5.14
N GLY A 130 -6.26 19.61 4.15
CA GLY A 130 -5.31 18.81 3.38
C GLY A 130 -5.75 18.41 1.97
N ALA A 131 -7.01 18.65 1.58
CA ALA A 131 -7.44 18.48 0.20
C ALA A 131 -7.02 19.70 -0.64
N ILE A 132 -6.15 19.51 -1.64
CA ILE A 132 -5.84 20.53 -2.64
C ILE A 132 -6.84 20.38 -3.79
N SER A 133 -7.77 21.33 -3.92
CA SER A 133 -8.64 21.41 -5.09
C SER A 133 -7.82 21.90 -6.29
N TYR A 134 -7.87 21.18 -7.41
CA TYR A 134 -7.38 21.67 -8.70
C TYR A 134 -8.53 21.72 -9.70
N LEU A 135 -8.69 22.85 -10.37
CA LEU A 135 -9.54 22.97 -11.55
C LEU A 135 -8.64 22.78 -12.76
N ALA A 136 -8.88 21.70 -13.52
CA ALA A 136 -8.28 21.55 -14.83
C ALA A 136 -8.70 22.77 -15.67
N LYS A 137 -7.72 23.54 -16.15
CA LYS A 137 -8.01 24.55 -17.17
C LYS A 137 -8.49 23.79 -18.40
N SER A 138 -9.75 24.00 -18.80
CA SER A 138 -10.24 23.56 -20.11
C SER A 138 -9.33 24.18 -21.16
N SER A 139 -8.73 23.33 -22.00
CA SER A 139 -8.04 23.76 -23.23
C SER A 139 -9.05 24.02 -24.33
#